data_AF-A0A1H0TAQ6-F1
#
_entry.id   AF-A0A1H0TAQ6-F1
#
_cell.length_a   1.000
_cell.length_b   1.000
_cell.length_c   1.000
_cell.angle_alpha   90.00
_cell.angle_beta   90.00
_cell.angle_gamma   90.00
#
_symmetry.space_group_name_H-M   'P 1'
#
loop_
_entity.id
_entity.type
_entity.pdbx_description
1 polymer ?
#
loop_
_entity_poly.entity_id
_entity_poly.type
_entity_poly.pdbx_seq_one_letter_code
_entity_poly.pdbx_strand_id
1 'polypeptide(L)'
;MSTSISYCTGFRPNIDESCTHLILGSMPSVASLDAQQYYAHPQNRFWPLMARILEQSAAPTAYEERLSMLLRHHIALWDSIAACERPGSLDADIKNEQGNDFTALLAQYPRIHTICFNGGKSFQCFKKYNKELLSRQDIHFYKLPSTSPANARWKMEMLEEAWKVPFKY
;
A
#
# COMPACT_ATOMS: atom_id res chain seq x y z
N MET A 1 12.29 3.06 -30.68
CA MET A 1 12.55 2.01 -29.68
C MET A 1 11.20 1.48 -29.22
N SER A 2 10.90 0.21 -29.49
CA SER A 2 9.67 -0.42 -29.01
C SER A 2 9.75 -0.48 -27.48
N THR A 3 8.96 0.34 -26.78
CA THR A 3 8.77 0.19 -25.34
C THR A 3 8.03 -1.12 -25.12
N SER A 4 8.74 -2.16 -24.71
CA SER A 4 8.16 -3.44 -24.35
C SER A 4 7.11 -3.22 -23.27
N ILE A 5 5.83 -3.40 -23.62
CA ILE A 5 4.74 -3.40 -22.67
C ILE A 5 5.03 -4.50 -21.66
N SER A 6 5.21 -4.13 -20.39
CA SER A 6 5.42 -5.07 -19.30
C SER A 6 4.09 -5.29 -18.60
N TYR A 7 3.63 -6.54 -18.58
CA TYR A 7 2.46 -6.93 -17.80
C TYR A 7 2.88 -7.12 -16.34
N CYS A 8 2.23 -6.41 -15.43
CA CYS A 8 2.49 -6.45 -14.00
C CYS A 8 1.34 -7.14 -13.29
N THR A 9 1.65 -8.06 -12.38
CA THR A 9 0.70 -8.68 -11.46
C THR A 9 1.08 -8.28 -10.04
N GLY A 10 0.11 -7.83 -9.25
CA GLY A 10 0.29 -7.47 -7.85
C GLY A 10 0.55 -8.69 -6.97
N PHE A 11 0.94 -8.45 -5.73
CA PHE A 11 1.21 -9.52 -4.77
C PHE A 11 -0.06 -10.00 -4.05
N ARG A 12 0.07 -11.10 -3.30
CA ARG A 12 -0.94 -11.51 -2.32
C ARG A 12 -0.91 -10.59 -1.11
N PRO A 13 -2.06 -10.31 -0.45
CA PRO A 13 -2.07 -9.48 0.75
C PRO A 13 -1.27 -10.15 1.87
N ASN A 14 -0.50 -9.35 2.61
CA ASN A 14 0.03 -9.75 3.91
C ASN A 14 -1.01 -9.41 4.97
N ILE A 15 -1.77 -10.40 5.42
CA ILE A 15 -2.98 -10.22 6.21
C ILE A 15 -3.25 -11.45 7.08
N ASP A 16 -3.79 -11.22 8.27
CA ASP A 16 -4.37 -12.24 9.13
C ASP A 16 -5.73 -11.77 9.65
N GLU A 17 -6.45 -12.64 10.36
CA GLU A 17 -7.75 -12.31 10.90
C GLU A 17 -7.70 -11.13 11.87
N SER A 18 -6.58 -10.91 12.59
CA SER A 18 -6.46 -9.88 13.65
C SER A 18 -6.40 -8.46 13.10
N CYS A 19 -6.14 -8.32 11.80
CA CYS A 19 -5.94 -7.03 11.16
C CYS A 19 -7.20 -6.15 11.23
N THR A 20 -7.00 -4.90 11.67
CA THR A 20 -8.03 -3.85 11.75
C THR A 20 -7.76 -2.72 10.76
N HIS A 21 -6.51 -2.61 10.30
CA HIS A 21 -6.04 -1.61 9.35
C HIS A 21 -5.59 -2.30 8.06
N LEU A 22 -5.79 -1.65 6.92
CA LEU A 22 -5.30 -2.10 5.63
C LEU A 22 -4.59 -0.93 4.92
N ILE A 23 -3.30 -1.11 4.63
CA ILE A 23 -2.53 -0.16 3.83
C ILE A 23 -2.52 -0.63 2.38
N LEU A 24 -2.80 0.29 1.46
CA LEU A 24 -2.85 0.03 0.02
C LEU A 24 -1.82 0.85 -0.76
N GLY A 25 -0.86 0.16 -1.37
CA GLY A 25 -0.08 0.69 -2.48
C GLY A 25 -0.91 0.83 -3.76
N SER A 26 -0.32 1.37 -4.83
CA SER A 26 -0.95 1.39 -6.16
C SER A 26 -0.73 0.06 -6.88
N MET A 27 0.46 -0.12 -7.45
CA MET A 27 0.97 -1.32 -8.11
C MET A 27 2.46 -1.44 -7.78
N PRO A 28 2.98 -2.59 -7.30
CA PRO A 28 4.38 -2.76 -6.93
C PRO A 28 5.32 -2.27 -8.02
N SER A 29 6.38 -1.52 -7.68
CA SER A 29 7.37 -1.05 -8.64
C SER A 29 8.15 -2.21 -9.28
N VAL A 30 8.92 -1.94 -10.34
CA VAL A 30 9.80 -2.95 -10.96
C VAL A 30 10.73 -3.59 -9.92
N ALA A 31 11.40 -2.77 -9.09
CA ALA A 31 12.25 -3.27 -8.02
C ALA A 31 11.50 -4.17 -7.02
N SER A 32 10.23 -3.85 -6.72
CA SER A 32 9.38 -4.69 -5.88
C SER A 32 9.03 -6.01 -6.56
N LEU A 33 8.60 -5.98 -7.82
CA LEU A 33 8.25 -7.16 -8.61
C LEU A 33 9.45 -8.09 -8.77
N ASP A 34 10.63 -7.55 -9.08
CA ASP A 34 11.86 -8.34 -9.22
C ASP A 34 12.26 -9.02 -7.91
N ALA A 35 12.11 -8.31 -6.78
CA ALA A 35 12.43 -8.83 -5.45
C ALA A 35 11.31 -9.71 -4.85
N GLN A 36 10.11 -9.72 -5.43
CA GLN A 36 8.89 -10.26 -4.83
C GLN A 36 8.62 -9.70 -3.41
N GLN A 37 8.85 -8.39 -3.25
CA GLN A 37 8.73 -7.71 -1.95
C GLN A 37 8.00 -6.37 -2.07
N TYR A 38 7.07 -6.11 -1.17
CA TYR A 38 6.47 -4.78 -1.06
C TYR A 38 7.53 -3.72 -0.75
N TYR A 39 7.46 -2.60 -1.47
CA TYR A 39 8.32 -1.43 -1.28
C TYR A 39 9.83 -1.74 -1.25
N ALA A 40 10.31 -2.62 -2.14
CA ALA A 40 11.69 -3.10 -2.17
C ALA A 40 12.71 -2.06 -2.65
N HIS A 41 12.27 -1.01 -3.33
CA HIS A 41 13.16 0.04 -3.82
C HIS A 41 13.91 0.69 -2.62
N PRO A 42 15.26 0.73 -2.59
CA PRO A 42 16.03 1.12 -1.40
C PRO A 42 15.72 2.52 -0.86
N GLN A 43 15.30 3.43 -1.74
CA GLN A 43 14.91 4.81 -1.37
C GLN A 43 13.42 4.94 -1.01
N ASN A 44 12.63 3.86 -1.04
CA ASN A 44 11.26 3.92 -0.58
C ASN A 44 11.23 4.08 0.93
N ARG A 45 10.42 5.03 1.39
CA ARG A 45 10.41 5.43 2.80
C ARG A 45 9.39 4.66 3.63
N PHE A 46 8.64 3.72 3.03
CA PHE A 46 7.58 2.98 3.70
C PHE A 46 8.07 2.24 4.95
N TRP A 47 9.07 1.35 4.80
CA TRP A 47 9.54 0.54 5.92
C TRP A 47 10.15 1.38 7.06
N PRO A 48 11.07 2.33 6.79
CA PRO A 48 11.57 3.21 7.85
C PRO A 48 10.48 4.04 8.53
N LEU A 49 9.48 4.51 7.77
CA LEU A 49 8.36 5.28 8.29
C LEU A 49 7.50 4.44 9.24
N MET A 50 7.11 3.23 8.81
CA MET A 50 6.27 2.35 9.63
C MET A 50 7.00 1.92 10.92
N ALA A 51 8.29 1.60 10.85
CA ALA A 51 9.07 1.26 12.03
C ALA A 51 9.17 2.44 13.03
N ARG A 52 9.38 3.67 12.53
CA ARG A 52 9.36 4.88 13.38
C ARG A 52 8.00 5.07 14.08
N ILE A 53 6.91 4.86 13.37
CA ILE A 53 5.54 5.07 13.88
C ILE A 53 5.15 3.98 14.89
N LEU A 54 5.42 2.71 14.58
CA LEU A 54 4.89 1.57 15.34
C LEU A 54 5.81 1.16 16.49
N GLU A 55 7.12 1.26 16.31
CA GLU A 55 8.11 0.70 17.24
C GLU A 55 9.18 1.71 17.66
N GLN A 56 9.17 2.93 17.12
CA GLN A 56 10.17 3.97 17.39
C GLN A 56 11.61 3.47 17.13
N SER A 57 11.77 2.59 16.14
CA SER A 57 13.00 1.86 15.83
C SER A 57 13.37 1.98 14.35
N ALA A 58 14.53 1.42 13.99
CA ALA A 58 14.88 1.21 12.59
C ALA A 58 14.09 0.04 12.00
N ALA A 59 13.77 0.10 10.71
CA ALA A 59 13.09 -0.99 10.04
C ALA A 59 13.92 -2.29 10.10
N PRO A 60 13.28 -3.45 10.33
CA PRO A 60 13.96 -4.74 10.24
C PRO A 60 14.68 -4.94 8.91
N THR A 61 15.79 -5.68 8.91
CA THR A 61 16.56 -5.95 7.69
C THR A 61 15.93 -7.06 6.87
N ALA A 62 15.47 -8.14 7.51
CA ALA A 62 14.73 -9.23 6.88
C ALA A 62 13.33 -8.79 6.48
N TYR A 63 12.88 -9.21 5.30
CA TYR A 63 11.58 -8.80 4.75
C TYR A 63 10.41 -9.38 5.55
N GLU A 64 10.56 -10.62 5.99
CA GLU A 64 9.57 -11.37 6.77
C GLU A 64 9.34 -10.71 8.13
N GLU A 65 10.39 -10.14 8.73
CA GLU A 65 10.28 -9.38 9.97
C GLU A 65 9.54 -8.05 9.76
N ARG A 66 9.71 -7.40 8.61
CA ARG A 66 8.93 -6.20 8.26
C ARG A 66 7.45 -6.50 8.09
N LEU A 67 7.11 -7.62 7.45
CA LEU A 67 5.72 -8.08 7.34
C LEU A 67 5.14 -8.44 8.71
N SER A 68 5.92 -9.13 9.54
CA SER A 68 5.53 -9.53 10.90
C SER A 68 5.31 -8.31 11.80
N MET A 69 6.12 -7.26 11.65
CA MET A 69 5.94 -5.96 12.31
C MET A 69 4.57 -5.35 11.98
N LEU A 70 4.09 -5.42 10.73
CA LEU A 70 2.76 -4.91 10.42
C LEU A 70 1.65 -5.77 11.06
N LEU A 71 1.75 -7.09 10.94
CA LEU A 71 0.72 -8.01 11.47
C LEU A 71 0.57 -7.93 12.99
N ARG A 72 1.67 -7.86 13.74
CA ARG A 72 1.63 -7.73 15.21
C ARG A 72 1.07 -6.39 15.70
N HIS A 73 0.96 -5.41 14.80
CA HIS A 73 0.28 -4.14 15.01
C HIS A 73 -1.11 -4.09 14.32
N HIS A 74 -1.63 -5.24 13.88
CA HIS A 74 -2.95 -5.41 13.24
C HIS A 74 -3.11 -4.67 11.91
N ILE A 75 -2.02 -4.56 11.15
CA ILE A 75 -1.96 -3.86 9.88
C ILE A 75 -1.74 -4.87 8.75
N ALA A 76 -2.73 -4.98 7.88
CA ALA A 76 -2.61 -5.66 6.60
C ALA A 76 -1.94 -4.78 5.55
N LEU A 77 -1.25 -5.39 4.60
CA LEU A 77 -0.61 -4.70 3.49
C LEU A 77 -0.99 -5.35 2.16
N TRP A 78 -1.45 -4.52 1.22
CA TRP A 78 -1.75 -4.94 -0.14
C TRP A 78 -1.63 -3.77 -1.13
N ASP A 79 -2.18 -3.93 -2.33
CA ASP A 79 -2.24 -2.93 -3.38
C ASP A 79 -3.68 -2.75 -3.89
N SER A 80 -4.00 -1.57 -4.44
CA SER A 80 -5.29 -1.32 -5.06
C SER A 80 -5.43 -2.00 -6.43
N ILE A 81 -4.32 -2.18 -7.15
CA ILE A 81 -4.29 -2.75 -8.50
C ILE A 81 -3.86 -4.22 -8.42
N ALA A 82 -4.71 -5.10 -8.96
CA ALA A 82 -4.44 -6.54 -9.09
C ALA A 82 -3.47 -6.83 -10.25
N ALA A 83 -3.69 -6.18 -11.39
CA ALA A 83 -2.89 -6.35 -12.59
C ALA A 83 -2.96 -5.10 -13.47
N CYS A 84 -1.92 -4.83 -14.26
CA CYS A 84 -1.94 -3.76 -15.27
C CYS A 84 -0.85 -3.97 -16.33
N GLU A 85 -0.89 -3.14 -17.37
CA GLU A 85 0.24 -2.91 -18.25
C GLU A 85 0.98 -1.64 -17.78
N ARG A 86 2.27 -1.75 -17.51
CA ARG A 86 3.08 -0.58 -17.13
C ARG A 86 4.54 -0.74 -17.55
N PRO A 87 5.04 0.04 -18.51
CA PRO A 87 6.48 0.15 -18.72
C PRO A 87 7.11 0.87 -17.51
N GLY A 88 8.13 0.27 -16.90
CA GLY A 88 8.81 0.86 -15.74
C GLY A 88 7.94 0.94 -14.48
N SER A 89 8.20 1.95 -13.64
CA SER A 89 7.61 2.07 -12.29
C SER A 89 6.73 3.30 -12.06
N LEU A 90 6.52 4.14 -13.08
CA LEU A 90 5.74 5.37 -12.91
C LEU A 90 4.24 5.08 -12.97
N ASP A 91 3.49 5.57 -11.98
CA ASP A 91 2.03 5.42 -11.95
C ASP A 91 1.33 6.06 -13.16
N ALA A 92 1.95 7.07 -13.77
CA ALA A 92 1.45 7.75 -14.96
C ALA A 92 1.43 6.83 -16.21
N ASP A 93 2.26 5.79 -16.22
CA ASP A 93 2.39 4.85 -17.33
C ASP A 93 1.47 3.62 -17.19
N ILE A 94 0.68 3.54 -16.11
CA ILE A 94 -0.27 2.45 -15.88
C ILE A 94 -1.41 2.53 -16.89
N LYS A 95 -1.64 1.43 -17.60
CA LYS A 95 -2.75 1.21 -18.54
C LYS A 95 -3.44 -0.12 -18.26
N ASN A 96 -4.68 -0.24 -18.72
CA ASN A 96 -5.47 -1.47 -18.65
C ASN A 96 -5.50 -2.09 -17.25
N GLU A 97 -5.56 -1.24 -16.21
CA GLU A 97 -5.48 -1.71 -14.83
C GLU A 97 -6.76 -2.43 -14.40
N GLN A 98 -6.60 -3.45 -13.55
CA GLN A 98 -7.67 -4.19 -12.91
C GLN A 98 -7.55 -3.99 -11.40
N GLY A 99 -8.66 -3.68 -10.72
CA GLY A 99 -8.68 -3.51 -9.28
C GLY A 99 -8.73 -4.85 -8.54
N ASN A 100 -8.18 -4.90 -7.34
CA ASN A 100 -8.46 -6.01 -6.41
C ASN A 100 -9.93 -5.99 -5.93
N ASP A 101 -10.46 -7.16 -5.58
CA ASP A 101 -11.81 -7.32 -5.03
C ASP A 101 -11.80 -7.09 -3.51
N PHE A 102 -12.11 -5.86 -3.11
CA PHE A 102 -12.17 -5.51 -1.69
C PHE A 102 -13.47 -5.92 -1.02
N THR A 103 -14.53 -6.22 -1.78
CA THR A 103 -15.78 -6.73 -1.23
C THR A 103 -15.55 -8.13 -0.68
N ALA A 104 -14.92 -9.01 -1.46
CA ALA A 104 -14.52 -10.34 -1.01
C ALA A 104 -13.55 -10.28 0.17
N LEU A 105 -12.54 -9.39 0.10
CA LEU A 105 -11.57 -9.21 1.19
C LEU A 105 -12.26 -8.82 2.51
N LEU A 106 -13.13 -7.81 2.49
CA LEU A 106 -13.77 -7.32 3.71
C LEU A 106 -14.84 -8.28 4.26
N ALA A 107 -15.42 -9.14 3.41
CA ALA A 107 -16.25 -10.24 3.88
C ALA A 107 -15.44 -11.30 4.62
N GLN A 108 -14.21 -11.58 4.15
CA GLN A 108 -13.30 -12.54 4.79
C GLN A 108 -12.64 -11.97 6.06
N TYR A 109 -12.33 -10.67 6.07
CA TYR A 109 -11.63 -9.98 7.16
C TYR A 109 -12.48 -8.84 7.73
N PRO A 110 -13.59 -9.15 8.43
CA PRO A 110 -14.58 -8.16 8.86
C PRO A 110 -14.10 -7.21 9.96
N ARG A 111 -12.95 -7.48 10.58
CA ARG A 111 -12.33 -6.59 11.57
C ARG A 111 -11.68 -5.35 10.94
N ILE A 112 -11.43 -5.35 9.63
CA ILE A 112 -10.87 -4.20 8.94
C ILE A 112 -11.90 -3.07 8.91
N HIS A 113 -11.61 -2.01 9.65
CA HIS A 113 -12.42 -0.81 9.73
C HIS A 113 -11.63 0.45 9.35
N THR A 114 -10.35 0.32 8.98
CA THR A 114 -9.51 1.44 8.53
C THR A 114 -8.75 1.08 7.26
N ILE A 115 -8.87 1.89 6.20
CA ILE A 115 -8.16 1.71 4.93
C ILE A 115 -7.32 2.95 4.62
N CYS A 116 -6.02 2.76 4.47
CA CYS A 116 -5.01 3.79 4.26
C CYS A 116 -4.41 3.69 2.85
N PHE A 117 -4.61 4.70 2.02
CA PHE A 117 -4.08 4.74 0.65
C PHE A 117 -2.71 5.42 0.61
N ASN A 118 -1.66 4.68 0.23
CA ASN A 118 -0.32 5.21 0.01
C ASN A 118 -0.23 5.93 -1.34
N GLY A 119 -0.68 7.19 -1.38
CA GLY A 119 -0.66 8.04 -2.57
C GLY A 119 -1.97 8.08 -3.36
N GLY A 120 -2.05 9.07 -4.25
CA GLY A 120 -3.28 9.38 -4.99
C GLY A 120 -3.73 8.27 -5.96
N LYS A 121 -2.78 7.60 -6.64
CA LYS A 121 -3.10 6.52 -7.58
C LYS A 121 -3.77 5.33 -6.89
N SER A 122 -3.28 4.96 -5.70
CA SER A 122 -3.88 3.92 -4.87
C SER A 122 -5.36 4.22 -4.57
N PHE A 123 -5.67 5.43 -4.10
CA PHE A 123 -7.05 5.85 -3.84
C PHE A 123 -7.91 5.90 -5.11
N GLN A 124 -7.37 6.45 -6.21
CA GLN A 124 -8.11 6.57 -7.46
C GLN A 124 -8.51 5.21 -8.03
N CYS A 125 -7.60 4.23 -8.00
CA CYS A 125 -7.88 2.87 -8.43
C CYS A 125 -8.95 2.23 -7.54
N PHE A 126 -8.79 2.29 -6.21
CA PHE A 126 -9.80 1.78 -5.29
C PHE A 126 -11.17 2.38 -5.57
N LYS A 127 -11.26 3.71 -5.68
CA LYS A 127 -12.51 4.43 -5.98
C LYS A 127 -13.13 3.99 -7.32
N LYS A 128 -12.32 3.68 -8.34
CA LYS A 128 -12.80 3.28 -9.66
C LYS A 128 -13.50 1.92 -9.62
N TYR A 129 -12.94 0.96 -8.91
CA TYR A 129 -13.44 -0.43 -8.91
C TYR A 129 -14.30 -0.80 -7.69
N ASN A 130 -14.21 -0.02 -6.61
CA ASN A 130 -14.82 -0.33 -5.31
C ASN A 130 -15.62 0.86 -4.77
N LYS A 131 -16.26 1.63 -5.67
CA LYS A 131 -16.94 2.88 -5.32
C LYS A 131 -18.00 2.70 -4.24
N GLU A 132 -18.74 1.59 -4.26
CA GLU A 132 -19.81 1.31 -3.31
C GLU A 132 -19.28 1.17 -1.88
N LEU A 133 -18.09 0.60 -1.69
CA LEU A 133 -17.46 0.47 -0.37
C LEU A 133 -17.13 1.82 0.27
N LEU A 134 -16.94 2.89 -0.51
CA LEU A 134 -16.70 4.23 0.02
C LEU A 134 -17.92 4.83 0.75
N SER A 135 -19.10 4.20 0.61
CA SER A 135 -20.32 4.61 1.32
C SER A 135 -20.49 3.92 2.68
N ARG A 136 -19.65 2.93 3.00
CA ARG A 136 -19.68 2.24 4.29
C ARG A 136 -19.30 3.20 5.41
N GLN A 137 -20.15 3.27 6.43
CA GLN A 137 -19.95 4.15 7.59
C GLN A 137 -19.06 3.51 8.66
N ASP A 138 -18.91 2.18 8.61
CA ASP A 138 -18.10 1.41 9.53
C ASP A 138 -16.64 1.25 9.05
N ILE A 139 -16.26 1.91 7.95
CA ILE A 139 -14.88 1.95 7.45
C ILE A 139 -14.41 3.39 7.33
N HIS A 140 -13.27 3.68 7.95
CA HIS A 140 -12.56 4.94 7.82
C HIS A 140 -11.55 4.89 6.67
N PHE A 141 -11.56 5.89 5.81
CA PHE A 141 -10.70 5.97 4.62
C PHE A 141 -9.72 7.14 4.74
N TYR A 142 -8.42 6.85 4.67
CA TYR A 142 -7.36 7.85 4.78
C TYR A 142 -6.52 7.91 3.50
N LYS A 143 -6.45 9.09 2.88
CA LYS A 143 -5.53 9.35 1.76
C LYS A 143 -4.23 9.89 2.31
N LEU A 144 -3.17 9.09 2.22
CA LEU A 144 -1.86 9.44 2.77
C LEU A 144 -0.91 9.88 1.65
N PRO A 145 0.08 10.74 1.96
CA PRO A 145 1.12 11.08 1.00
C PRO A 145 1.96 9.86 0.64
N SER A 146 2.35 9.76 -0.64
CA SER A 146 3.10 8.60 -1.11
C SER A 146 4.49 8.53 -0.46
N THR A 147 4.90 7.32 -0.05
CA THR A 147 6.24 7.05 0.49
C THR A 147 7.32 6.85 -0.58
N SER A 148 6.91 6.76 -1.85
CA SER A 148 7.81 6.60 -3.01
C SER A 148 8.82 7.76 -3.11
N PRO A 149 10.08 7.52 -3.51
CA PRO A 149 11.06 8.58 -3.69
C PRO A 149 10.64 9.64 -4.73
N ALA A 150 9.76 9.29 -5.68
CA ALA A 150 9.20 10.24 -6.65
C ALA A 150 8.44 11.40 -5.97
N ASN A 151 7.92 11.19 -4.75
CA ASN A 151 7.27 12.22 -3.95
C ASN A 151 8.31 12.99 -3.09
N ALA A 152 9.27 13.63 -3.74
CA ALA A 152 10.41 14.29 -3.08
C ALA A 152 10.01 15.50 -2.21
N ARG A 153 8.83 16.10 -2.45
CA ARG A 153 8.29 17.22 -1.65
C ARG A 153 8.00 16.85 -0.19
N TRP A 154 7.73 15.57 0.10
CA TRP A 154 7.43 15.11 1.45
C TRP A 154 8.69 14.62 2.13
N LYS A 155 9.14 15.31 3.18
CA LYS A 155 10.24 14.87 4.04
C LYS A 155 9.75 13.80 5.02
N MET A 156 10.68 13.04 5.63
CA MET A 156 10.33 11.94 6.54
C MET A 156 9.45 12.42 7.70
N GLU A 157 9.78 13.56 8.28
CA GLU A 157 9.04 14.15 9.42
C GLU A 157 7.61 14.52 9.00
N MET A 158 7.44 15.06 7.80
CA MET A 158 6.10 15.38 7.27
C MET A 158 5.30 14.12 6.96
N LEU A 159 5.95 13.08 6.42
CA LEU A 159 5.30 11.79 6.21
C LEU A 159 4.84 11.22 7.55
N GLU A 160 5.69 11.25 8.57
CA GLU A 160 5.38 10.75 9.91
C GLU A 160 4.16 11.45 10.52
N GLU A 161 4.09 12.78 10.46
CA GLU A 161 2.92 13.51 10.97
C GLU A 161 1.63 13.13 10.25
N ALA A 162 1.66 12.97 8.92
CA ALA A 162 0.48 12.59 8.16
C ALA A 162 0.09 11.13 8.40
N TRP A 163 1.06 10.23 8.46
CA TRP A 163 0.85 8.80 8.58
C TRP A 163 0.53 8.34 9.98
N LYS A 164 0.82 9.12 11.04
CA LYS A 164 0.40 8.78 12.40
C LYS A 164 -1.12 8.89 12.60
N VAL A 165 -1.81 9.75 11.85
CA VAL A 165 -3.23 10.06 12.07
C VAL A 165 -4.13 8.82 12.17
N PRO A 166 -4.03 7.81 11.27
CA PRO A 166 -4.89 6.63 11.33
C PRO A 166 -4.53 5.64 12.45
N PHE A 167 -3.34 5.76 13.06
CA PHE A 167 -2.83 4.80 14.05
C PHE A 167 -2.83 5.36 15.48
N LYS A 168 -3.35 6.57 15.69
CA LYS A 168 -3.54 7.14 17.03
C LYS A 168 -4.82 6.56 17.63
N TYR A 169 -4.67 5.79 18.70
CA TYR A 169 -5.75 5.38 19.59
C TYR A 169 -5.86 6.38 20.75
#